data_AF-A0A6N0LVR6-F1
#
_entry.id   AF-A0A6N0LVR6-F1
#
_cell.length_a   1.000
_cell.length_b   1.000
_cell.length_c   1.000
_cell.angle_alpha   90.00
_cell.angle_beta   90.00
_cell.angle_gamma   90.00
#
_symmetry.space_group_name_H-M   'P 1'
#
loop_
_entity.id
_entity.type
_entity.pdbx_description
1 polymer ?
#
loop_
_entity_poly.entity_id
_entity_poly.type
_entity_poly.pdbx_seq_one_letter_code
_entity_poly.pdbx_strand_id
1 'polypeptide(L)' 'MTLNRHQIQGLTAFNCTVLDSNTFETLMTQAGYSISGSAPAQSNRIKVWWIHNEYPRVESVYSPDKTIVITAYHIN' A
#
# COMPACT_ATOMS: atom_id res chain seq x y z
N MET A 1 0.20 -12.27 0.58
CA MET A 1 -1.26 -12.02 0.64
C MET A 1 -1.60 -10.98 -0.42
N THR A 2 -2.87 -10.79 -0.76
CA THR A 2 -3.34 -9.88 -1.83
C THR A 2 -4.08 -8.69 -1.25
N LEU A 3 -4.26 -7.61 -2.01
CA LEU A 3 -4.81 -6.33 -1.56
C LEU A 3 -6.16 -6.47 -0.84
N ASN A 4 -7.06 -7.32 -1.34
CA ASN A 4 -8.37 -7.61 -0.74
C ASN A 4 -8.36 -8.37 0.59
N ARG A 5 -7.20 -8.68 1.17
CA ARG A 5 -7.09 -9.43 2.43
C ARG A 5 -6.99 -8.54 3.65
N HIS A 6 -6.75 -7.24 3.47
CA HIS A 6 -6.52 -6.31 4.58
C HIS A 6 -7.35 -5.05 4.38
N GLN A 7 -7.99 -4.61 5.47
CA GLN A 7 -8.62 -3.31 5.54
C GLN A 7 -7.57 -2.27 5.93
N ILE A 8 -7.50 -1.17 5.18
CA ILE A 8 -6.71 0.01 5.54
C ILE A 8 -7.65 1.06 6.11
N GLN A 9 -7.34 1.59 7.29
CA GLN A 9 -8.11 2.65 7.92
C GLN A 9 -8.09 3.93 7.07
N GLY A 10 -9.23 4.62 6.94
CA GLY A 10 -9.38 5.78 6.06
C GLY A 10 -9.70 5.45 4.61
N LEU A 11 -9.72 4.17 4.22
CA LEU A 11 -10.03 3.70 2.86
C LEU A 11 -11.25 2.78 2.85
N THR A 12 -11.94 2.71 1.71
CA THR A 12 -12.92 1.64 1.48
C THR A 12 -12.19 0.32 1.24
N ALA A 13 -12.79 -0.80 1.67
CA ALA A 13 -12.24 -2.13 1.45
C ALA A 13 -11.97 -2.39 -0.04
N PHE A 14 -10.79 -2.92 -0.36
CA PHE A 14 -10.47 -3.32 -1.73
C PHE A 14 -11.13 -4.66 -2.07
N ASN A 15 -11.87 -4.69 -3.18
CA ASN A 15 -12.46 -5.93 -3.70
C ASN A 15 -11.55 -6.65 -4.71
N CYS A 16 -10.48 -6.00 -5.17
CA CYS A 16 -9.50 -6.55 -6.10
C CYS A 16 -8.29 -7.18 -5.38
N THR A 17 -7.65 -8.16 -6.01
CA THR A 17 -6.46 -8.82 -5.47
C THR A 17 -5.18 -8.01 -5.66
N VAL A 18 -5.13 -7.18 -6.70
CA VAL A 18 -4.06 -6.25 -7.03
C VAL A 18 -4.67 -4.97 -7.59
N LEU A 19 -3.90 -3.87 -7.60
CA LEU A 19 -4.33 -2.59 -8.17
C LEU A 19 -3.17 -1.93 -8.91
N ASP A 20 -3.47 -1.13 -9.92
CA ASP A 20 -2.50 -0.22 -10.53
C ASP A 20 -1.89 0.70 -9.46
N SER A 21 -0.58 0.94 -9.54
CA SER A 21 0.15 1.71 -8.53
C SER A 21 -0.32 3.15 -8.45
N ASN A 22 -0.50 3.84 -9.58
CA ASN A 22 -0.95 5.24 -9.58
C ASN A 22 -2.34 5.36 -8.94
N THR A 23 -3.23 4.40 -9.23
CA THR A 23 -4.57 4.35 -8.65
C THR A 23 -4.50 4.13 -7.13
N PHE A 24 -3.71 3.17 -6.67
CA PHE A 24 -3.52 2.93 -5.23
C PHE A 24 -2.93 4.14 -4.51
N GLU A 25 -1.88 4.75 -5.06
CA GLU A 25 -1.20 5.90 -4.46
C GLU A 25 -2.11 7.13 -4.40
N THR A 26 -2.95 7.33 -5.41
CA THR A 26 -4.00 8.37 -5.39
C THR A 26 -4.98 8.14 -4.25
N LEU A 27 -5.44 6.90 -4.05
CA LEU A 27 -6.37 6.58 -2.95
C LEU A 27 -5.72 6.80 -1.58
N MET A 28 -4.47 6.35 -1.40
CA MET A 28 -3.73 6.55 -0.15
C MET A 28 -3.56 8.03 0.19
N THR A 29 -3.17 8.85 -0.79
CA THR A 29 -2.98 10.29 -0.61
C THR A 29 -4.30 11.02 -0.35
N GLN A 30 -5.39 10.65 -1.04
CA GLN A 30 -6.73 11.17 -0.76
C GLN A 30 -7.24 10.79 0.64
N ALA A 31 -6.84 9.63 1.15
CA ALA A 31 -7.12 9.20 2.52
C ALA A 31 -6.19 9.84 3.57
N GLY A 32 -5.33 10.78 3.17
CA GLY A 32 -4.45 11.54 4.07
C GLY A 32 -3.10 10.89 4.36
N TYR A 33 -2.78 9.74 3.78
CA TYR A 33 -1.48 9.10 3.96
C TYR A 33 -0.40 9.77 3.14
N SER A 34 0.83 9.76 3.65
CA SER A 34 2.03 10.22 2.94
C SER A 34 3.13 9.15 2.98
N ILE A 35 4.00 9.13 1.97
CA ILE A 35 5.09 8.16 1.90
C ILE A 35 6.19 8.56 2.89
N SER A 36 6.60 7.62 3.74
CA SER A 36 7.74 7.80 4.66
C SER A 36 9.04 7.16 4.17
N GLY A 37 8.97 6.27 3.16
CA GLY A 37 10.14 5.64 2.57
C GLY A 37 9.82 4.43 1.72
N SER A 38 10.86 3.84 1.13
CA SER A 38 10.76 2.59 0.36
C SER A 38 12.02 1.75 0.50
N ALA A 39 11.89 0.45 0.25
CA ALA A 39 13.01 -0.48 0.25
C ALA A 39 12.75 -1.67 -0.68
N PRO A 40 13.80 -2.41 -1.09
CA PRO A 40 13.63 -3.73 -1.69
C PRO A 40 12.92 -4.70 -0.75
N ALA A 41 12.17 -5.63 -1.34
CA ALA A 41 11.50 -6.74 -0.67
C ALA A 41 11.88 -8.06 -1.36
N GLN A 42 11.42 -9.18 -0.80
CA GLN A 42 11.69 -10.51 -1.37
C GLN A 42 11.20 -10.60 -2.84
N SER A 43 11.90 -11.42 -3.63
CA SER A 43 11.60 -11.65 -5.05
C SER A 43 11.64 -10.37 -5.91
N ASN A 44 12.60 -9.48 -5.63
CA ASN A 44 12.82 -8.22 -6.35
C ASN A 44 11.64 -7.25 -6.32
N ARG A 45 10.76 -7.40 -5.33
CA ARG A 45 9.61 -6.51 -5.14
C ARG A 45 10.06 -5.24 -4.43
N ILE A 46 9.20 -4.24 -4.43
CA ILE A 46 9.45 -2.97 -3.73
C ILE A 46 8.42 -2.85 -2.62
N LYS A 47 8.84 -2.53 -1.40
CA LYS A 47 7.94 -2.13 -0.32
C LYS A 47 7.98 -0.62 -0.14
N VAL A 48 6.83 -0.02 0.17
CA VAL A 48 6.68 1.41 0.47
C VAL A 48 5.97 1.53 1.81
N TRP A 49 6.45 2.44 2.65
CA TRP A 49 5.82 2.75 3.92
C TRP A 49 5.06 4.06 3.84
N TRP A 50 3.87 4.06 4.44
CA TRP A 50 2.93 5.17 4.46
C TRP A 50 2.60 5.54 5.88
N ILE A 51 2.65 6.83 6.20
CA ILE A 51 2.34 7.39 7.51
C ILE A 51 1.09 8.25 7.44
N HIS A 52 0.36 8.30 8.55
CA HIS A 52 -0.83 9.12 8.77
C HIS A 52 -0.74 9.73 10.17
N ASN A 53 -1.38 10.88 10.39
CA ASN A 53 -1.35 11.54 11.71
C ASN A 53 -2.21 10.81 12.75
N GLU A 54 -3.24 10.10 12.30
CA GLU A 54 -4.26 9.46 13.17
C GLU A 54 -4.27 7.93 13.08
N TYR A 55 -3.67 7.34 12.04
CA TYR A 55 -3.76 5.91 11.76
C TYR A 55 -2.39 5.24 11.78
N PRO A 56 -2.30 3.92 12.09
CA PRO A 56 -1.04 3.19 12.07
C PRO A 56 -0.39 3.22 10.69
N ARG A 57 0.94 3.08 10.68
CA ARG A 57 1.73 3.02 9.43
C ARG A 57 1.23 1.86 8.56
N VAL A 58 1.24 2.05 7.24
CA VAL A 58 0.92 1.00 6.28
C VAL A 58 2.19 0.61 5.53
N GLU A 59 2.40 -0.68 5.32
CA GLU A 59 3.36 -1.20 4.35
C GLU A 59 2.60 -1.70 3.13
N SER A 60 2.95 -1.21 1.94
CA SER A 60 2.48 -1.76 0.67
C SER A 60 3.63 -2.41 -0.09
N VAL A 61 3.33 -3.46 -0.84
CA VAL A 61 4.30 -4.23 -1.64
C VAL A 61 3.87 -4.19 -3.10
N TYR A 62 4.81 -3.81 -3.97
CA TYR A 62 4.64 -3.61 -5.39
C TYR A 62 5.33 -4.71 -6.19
N SER A 63 4.95 -4.83 -7.46
CA SER A 63 5.73 -5.54 -8.47
C SER A 63 7.13 -4.95 -8.66
N PRO A 64 8.10 -5.70 -9.23
CA PRO A 64 9.46 -5.21 -9.46
C PRO A 64 9.56 -3.94 -10.32
N ASP A 65 8.65 -3.78 -11.28
CA ASP A 65 8.53 -2.60 -12.15
C ASP A 65 7.67 -1.48 -11.53
N LYS A 66 7.15 -1.68 -10.32
CA LYS A 66 6.29 -0.75 -9.57
C LYS A 66 4.98 -0.36 -10.29
N THR A 67 4.54 -1.14 -11.27
CA THR A 67 3.29 -0.85 -12.01
C THR A 67 2.03 -1.30 -11.26
N ILE A 68 2.14 -2.30 -10.38
CA ILE A 68 1.02 -2.80 -9.58
C ILE A 68 1.36 -2.91 -8.10
N VAL A 69 0.36 -2.71 -7.25
CA VAL A 69 0.38 -3.03 -5.81
C VAL A 69 -0.24 -4.39 -5.60
N ILE A 70 0.51 -5.27 -4.95
CA ILE A 70 0.15 -6.66 -4.70
C ILE A 70 -0.58 -6.78 -3.36
N THR A 71 -0.11 -6.08 -2.33
CA THR A 71 -0.71 -6.11 -1.00
C THR A 71 -0.39 -4.82 -0.24
N ALA A 72 -1.23 -4.49 0.72
CA ALA A 72 -0.98 -3.42 1.67
C ALA A 72 -1.63 -3.78 3.01
N TYR A 73 -0.98 -3.45 4.12
CA TYR A 73 -1.48 -3.76 5.47
C TYR A 73 -0.90 -2.81 6.51
N HIS A 74 -1.63 -2.62 7.60
CA HIS A 74 -1.12 -1.90 8.76
C HIS A 74 0.01 -2.66 9.42
N ILE A 75 1.02 -1.91 9.85
CA ILE A 75 2.11 -2.39 10.68
C ILE A 75 2.19 -1.54 11.94
N ASN A 76 2.36 -2.22 13.07
CA ASN A 76 2.49 -1.62 14.39
C ASN A 76 3.93 -1.15 14.63
#